data_AF-A0A837I1S9-F1
#
_entry.id   AF-A0A837I1S9-F1
#
_cell.length_a   1.000
_cell.length_b   1.000
_cell.length_c   1.000
_cell.angle_alpha   90.00
_cell.angle_beta   90.00
_cell.angle_gamma   90.00
#
_symmetry.space_group_name_H-M   'P 1'
#
loop_
_entity.id
_entity.type
_entity.pdbx_description
1 polymer ?
#
loop_
_entity_poly.entity_id
_entity_poly.type
_entity_poly.pdbx_seq_one_letter_code
_entity_poly.pdbx_strand_id
1 'polypeptide(L)'
;MATDQTEIRDLSERILLEFEAYDRPHKVWSREFYSSVIVIAFLVSIIFYFIEGVMPVVVIWALVFMLWSMAKTVPQMVRTILTTWGLKSQEKTYRYEEMTVFWFETKWGTRLMRINLATIPWHLVVVIDPKKEEELKNTMLERVIYQDPPVTWVDRALKWVGEKMPLE
;
A
#
# COMPACT_ATOMS: atom_id res chain seq x y z
N MET A 1 -41.15 42.46 -5.13
CA MET A 1 -40.24 41.81 -6.10
C MET A 1 -38.96 41.49 -5.36
N ALA A 2 -38.88 40.30 -4.76
CA ALA A 2 -37.66 39.85 -4.10
C ALA A 2 -36.82 39.16 -5.19
N THR A 3 -35.65 39.73 -5.47
CA THR A 3 -34.67 39.16 -6.40
C THR A 3 -34.11 37.89 -5.76
N ASP A 4 -34.67 36.75 -6.13
CA ASP A 4 -34.12 35.44 -5.81
C ASP A 4 -32.82 35.28 -6.60
N GLN A 5 -31.71 35.60 -5.94
CA GLN A 5 -30.38 35.32 -6.48
C GLN A 5 -30.21 33.81 -6.48
N THR A 6 -30.50 33.20 -7.62
CA THR A 6 -30.14 31.82 -7.90
C THR A 6 -28.62 31.76 -7.92
N GLU A 7 -28.05 31.47 -6.76
CA GLU A 7 -26.63 31.14 -6.60
C GLU A 7 -26.37 29.93 -7.49
N ILE A 8 -25.81 30.16 -8.67
CA ILE A 8 -25.37 29.10 -9.57
C ILE A 8 -24.26 28.37 -8.83
N ARG A 9 -24.62 27.27 -8.15
CA ARG A 9 -23.65 26.36 -7.54
C ARG A 9 -22.75 25.89 -8.67
N ASP A 10 -21.52 26.40 -8.68
CA ASP A 10 -20.49 25.95 -9.59
C ASP A 10 -20.15 24.49 -9.25
N LEU A 11 -20.79 23.56 -9.96
CA LEU A 11 -20.58 22.12 -9.85
C LEU A 11 -19.29 21.68 -10.57
N SER A 12 -18.48 22.61 -11.09
CA SER A 12 -17.25 22.26 -11.78
C SER A 12 -16.28 21.52 -10.87
N GLU A 13 -15.62 20.52 -11.44
CA GLU A 13 -14.60 19.77 -10.74
C GLU A 13 -13.38 20.68 -10.51
N ARG A 14 -13.07 20.95 -9.24
CA ARG A 14 -11.86 21.69 -8.85
C ARG A 14 -10.85 20.74 -8.24
N ILE A 15 -9.58 20.93 -8.60
CA ILE A 15 -8.46 20.21 -8.02
C ILE A 15 -8.15 20.85 -6.66
N LEU A 16 -8.20 20.04 -5.61
CA LEU A 16 -7.94 20.47 -4.24
C LEU A 16 -6.50 20.19 -3.85
N LEU A 17 -6.04 18.97 -4.15
CA LEU A 17 -4.68 18.54 -3.84
C LEU A 17 -4.19 17.57 -4.90
N GLU A 18 -2.91 17.67 -5.20
CA GLU A 18 -2.24 16.74 -6.10
C GLU A 18 -0.95 16.24 -5.46
N PHE A 19 -0.73 14.93 -5.53
CA PHE A 19 0.49 14.31 -5.06
C PHE A 19 0.84 13.08 -5.89
N GLU A 20 2.14 12.84 -6.03
CA GLU A 20 2.67 11.63 -6.65
C GLU A 20 3.14 10.70 -5.54
N ALA A 21 2.70 9.44 -5.61
CA ALA A 21 3.09 8.42 -4.65
C ALA A 21 3.17 7.06 -5.33
N TYR A 22 3.87 6.11 -4.71
CA TYR A 22 3.96 4.75 -5.26
C TYR A 22 2.58 4.10 -5.34
N ASP A 23 2.33 3.37 -6.42
CA ASP A 23 1.08 2.62 -6.65
C ASP A 23 0.79 1.57 -5.56
N ARG A 24 1.85 1.09 -4.90
CA ARG A 24 1.77 0.12 -3.80
C ARG A 24 2.84 0.41 -2.75
N PRO A 25 2.58 0.12 -1.47
CA PRO A 25 3.62 0.12 -0.45
C PRO A 25 4.77 -0.80 -0.87
N HIS A 26 5.98 -0.25 -0.93
CA HIS A 26 7.17 -1.00 -1.33
C HIS A 26 7.98 -1.41 -0.11
N LYS A 27 8.00 -2.71 0.22
CA LYS A 27 8.98 -3.24 1.18
C LYS A 27 10.32 -3.39 0.43
N VAL A 28 11.25 -2.48 0.66
CA VAL A 28 12.64 -2.66 0.23
C VAL A 28 13.26 -3.69 1.17
N TRP A 29 13.53 -4.89 0.67
CA TRP A 29 14.23 -5.92 1.41
C TRP A 29 15.67 -5.48 1.65
N SER A 30 16.17 -5.63 2.89
CA SER A 30 17.54 -5.23 3.23
C SER A 30 18.56 -6.13 2.52
N ARG A 31 19.77 -5.60 2.29
CA ARG A 31 20.90 -6.38 1.73
C ARG A 31 21.26 -7.57 2.64
N GLU A 32 21.06 -7.41 3.93
CA GLU A 32 21.29 -8.45 4.94
C GLU A 32 20.34 -9.62 4.77
N PHE A 33 19.06 -9.37 4.49
CA PHE A 33 18.10 -10.44 4.18
C PHE A 33 18.53 -11.26 2.95
N TYR A 34 18.93 -10.61 1.86
CA TYR A 34 19.45 -11.33 0.68
C TYR A 34 20.72 -12.11 0.99
N SER A 35 21.63 -11.53 1.77
CA SER A 35 22.86 -12.20 2.16
C SER A 35 22.56 -13.48 2.94
N SER A 36 21.65 -13.42 3.92
CA SER A 36 21.23 -14.59 4.70
C SER A 36 20.57 -15.67 3.83
N VAL A 37 19.67 -15.28 2.93
CA VAL A 37 19.01 -16.22 2.00
C VAL A 37 20.03 -16.89 1.08
N ILE A 38 20.98 -16.15 0.53
CA ILE A 38 22.03 -16.69 -0.35
C ILE A 38 22.95 -17.63 0.42
N VAL A 39 23.35 -17.29 1.65
CA VAL A 39 24.18 -18.15 2.49
C VAL A 39 23.47 -19.45 2.83
N ILE A 40 22.19 -19.39 3.23
CA ILE A 40 21.39 -20.59 3.52
C ILE A 40 21.24 -21.44 2.25
N ALA A 41 20.87 -20.84 1.12
CA ALA A 41 20.72 -21.55 -0.14
C ALA A 41 22.03 -22.21 -0.59
N PHE A 42 23.17 -21.56 -0.37
CA PHE A 42 24.49 -22.11 -0.65
C PHE A 42 24.82 -23.31 0.24
N LEU A 43 24.62 -23.20 1.55
CA LEU A 43 24.83 -24.31 2.49
C LEU A 43 23.94 -25.52 2.16
N VAL A 44 22.64 -25.26 1.91
CA VAL A 44 21.68 -26.31 1.54
C VAL A 44 22.05 -26.95 0.20
N SER A 45 22.54 -26.17 -0.76
CA SER A 45 23.05 -26.68 -2.04
C SER A 45 24.23 -27.62 -1.85
N ILE A 46 25.18 -27.30 -0.97
CA ILE A 46 26.32 -28.18 -0.67
C ILE A 46 25.81 -29.51 -0.09
N ILE A 47 24.90 -29.46 0.87
CA ILE A 47 24.35 -30.67 1.49
C ILE A 47 23.66 -31.55 0.44
N PHE A 48 22.77 -30.98 -0.37
CA PHE A 48 22.07 -31.75 -1.41
C PHE A 48 22.99 -32.28 -2.51
N TYR A 49 24.05 -31.55 -2.84
CA TYR A 49 25.06 -32.02 -3.79
C TYR A 49 25.68 -33.35 -3.36
N PHE A 50 25.96 -33.51 -2.05
CA PHE A 50 26.49 -34.77 -1.52
C PHE A 50 25.45 -35.90 -1.43
N ILE A 51 24.16 -35.57 -1.29
CA ILE A 51 23.09 -36.58 -1.12
C ILE A 51 22.66 -37.17 -2.48
N GLU A 52 22.32 -36.31 -3.44
CA GLU A 52 21.64 -36.72 -4.68
C GLU A 52 22.35 -36.20 -5.96
N GLY A 53 23.38 -35.35 -5.80
CA GLY A 53 24.14 -34.78 -6.90
C GLY A 53 23.63 -33.41 -7.35
N VAL A 54 23.82 -33.08 -8.64
CA VAL A 54 23.65 -31.70 -9.15
C VAL A 54 22.18 -31.27 -9.29
N MET A 55 21.24 -32.21 -9.47
CA MET A 55 19.84 -31.87 -9.78
C MET A 55 19.14 -30.99 -8.72
N PRO A 56 19.16 -31.32 -7.41
CA PRO A 56 18.50 -30.47 -6.42
C PRO A 56 19.15 -29.10 -6.26
N VAL A 57 20.47 -28.99 -6.52
CA VAL A 57 21.19 -27.71 -6.49
C VAL A 57 20.61 -26.75 -7.51
N VAL A 58 20.35 -27.22 -8.74
CA VAL A 58 19.74 -26.40 -9.79
C VAL A 58 18.35 -25.90 -9.39
N VAL A 59 17.55 -26.75 -8.75
CA VAL A 59 16.20 -26.39 -8.27
C VAL A 59 16.26 -25.30 -7.19
N ILE A 60 17.18 -25.42 -6.22
CA ILE A 60 17.38 -24.41 -5.18
C ILE A 60 17.73 -23.06 -5.81
N TRP A 61 18.67 -23.05 -6.76
CA TRP A 61 19.07 -21.82 -7.43
C TRP A 61 17.97 -21.20 -8.30
N ALA A 62 17.11 -22.01 -8.91
CA ALA A 62 15.92 -21.51 -9.62
C ALA A 62 14.95 -20.79 -8.66
N LEU A 63 14.74 -21.31 -7.45
CA LEU A 63 13.92 -20.66 -6.42
C LEU A 63 14.55 -19.36 -5.91
N VAL A 64 15.85 -19.35 -5.64
CA VAL A 64 16.58 -18.14 -5.26
C VAL A 64 16.46 -17.08 -6.35
N PHE A 65 16.64 -17.47 -7.61
CA PHE A 65 16.49 -16.57 -8.75
C PHE A 65 15.08 -15.99 -8.84
N MET A 66 14.04 -16.82 -8.65
CA MET A 66 12.65 -16.37 -8.62
C MET A 66 12.42 -15.31 -7.53
N LEU A 67 12.88 -15.58 -6.30
CA LEU A 67 12.75 -14.63 -5.18
C LEU A 67 13.46 -13.30 -5.47
N TRP A 68 14.67 -13.37 -6.02
CA TRP A 68 15.43 -12.19 -6.43
C TRP A 68 14.71 -11.37 -7.51
N SER A 69 14.16 -12.06 -8.52
CA SER A 69 13.42 -11.40 -9.60
C SER A 69 12.17 -10.69 -9.10
N MET A 70 11.41 -11.33 -8.20
CA MET A 70 10.20 -10.72 -7.61
C MET A 70 10.55 -9.44 -6.84
N ALA A 71 11.64 -9.46 -6.09
CA ALA A 71 12.04 -8.33 -5.29
C ALA A 71 12.60 -7.14 -6.07
N LYS A 72 13.17 -7.37 -7.25
CA LYS A 72 13.71 -6.29 -8.09
C LYS A 72 12.62 -5.46 -8.79
N THR A 73 11.34 -5.86 -8.69
CA THR A 73 10.23 -5.15 -9.32
C THR A 73 9.83 -3.88 -8.56
N VAL A 74 10.48 -2.76 -8.87
CA VAL A 74 10.16 -1.45 -8.30
C VAL A 74 8.74 -1.02 -8.72
N PRO A 75 7.90 -0.55 -7.80
CA PRO A 75 6.57 -0.04 -8.14
C PRO A 75 6.64 1.27 -8.90
N GLN A 76 5.67 1.47 -9.80
CA GLN A 76 5.55 2.72 -10.55
C GLN A 76 5.03 3.85 -9.65
N MET A 77 5.43 5.07 -9.97
CA MET A 77 4.90 6.29 -9.35
C MET A 77 3.57 6.64 -10.02
N VAL A 78 2.53 6.87 -9.22
CA VAL A 78 1.18 7.20 -9.68
C VAL A 78 0.81 8.58 -9.15
N ARG A 79 0.32 9.42 -10.06
CA ARG A 79 -0.24 10.73 -9.74
C ARG A 79 -1.66 10.56 -9.22
N THR A 80 -1.88 10.96 -7.97
CA THR A 80 -3.20 10.94 -7.33
C THR A 80 -3.68 12.37 -7.14
N ILE A 81 -4.90 12.63 -7.60
CA ILE A 81 -5.52 13.96 -7.59
C ILE A 81 -6.76 13.88 -6.70
N LEU A 82 -6.78 14.68 -5.64
CA LEU A 82 -7.95 14.91 -4.81
C LEU A 82 -8.74 16.07 -5.41
N THR A 83 -10.00 15.81 -5.73
CA THR A 83 -10.89 16.75 -6.43
C THR A 83 -12.13 17.01 -5.58
N THR A 84 -12.94 18.00 -5.93
CA THR A 84 -14.23 18.23 -5.26
C THR A 84 -15.18 17.03 -5.35
N TRP A 85 -15.05 16.20 -6.38
CA TRP A 85 -15.93 15.05 -6.61
C TRP A 85 -15.43 13.75 -5.97
N GLY A 86 -14.12 13.63 -5.76
CA GLY A 86 -13.53 12.41 -5.22
C GLY A 86 -12.04 12.30 -5.44
N LEU A 87 -11.53 11.09 -5.30
CA LEU A 87 -10.13 10.75 -5.49
C LEU A 87 -9.91 10.14 -6.88
N LYS A 88 -9.11 10.81 -7.70
CA LYS A 88 -8.66 10.29 -8.99
C LYS A 88 -7.30 9.62 -8.82
N SER A 89 -7.23 8.35 -9.19
CA SER A 89 -5.98 7.58 -9.22
C SER A 89 -5.91 6.79 -10.54
N GLN A 90 -4.83 6.98 -11.29
CA GLN A 90 -4.67 6.47 -12.65
C GLN A 90 -5.86 6.82 -13.56
N GLU A 91 -6.62 5.82 -14.02
CA GLU A 91 -7.78 5.97 -14.92
C GLU A 91 -9.13 5.97 -14.17
N LYS A 92 -9.14 5.76 -12.86
CA LYS A 92 -10.38 5.64 -12.07
C LYS A 92 -10.62 6.85 -11.18
N THR A 93 -11.87 7.28 -11.14
CA THR A 93 -12.36 8.29 -10.21
C THR A 93 -13.20 7.60 -9.16
N TYR A 94 -12.72 7.57 -7.92
CA TYR A 94 -13.46 7.07 -6.77
C TYR A 94 -14.20 8.24 -6.15
N ARG A 95 -15.53 8.18 -6.12
CA ARG A 95 -16.33 9.29 -5.61
C ARG A 95 -16.46 9.22 -4.09
N TYR A 96 -16.69 10.36 -3.44
CA TYR A 96 -16.87 10.38 -1.98
C TYR A 96 -18.07 9.56 -1.52
N GLU A 97 -19.14 9.46 -2.31
CA GLU A 97 -20.31 8.67 -1.95
C GLU A 97 -20.02 7.16 -1.87
N GLU A 98 -18.95 6.71 -2.53
CA GLU A 98 -18.49 5.32 -2.46
C GLU A 98 -17.56 5.08 -1.27
N MET A 99 -17.00 6.14 -0.68
CA MET A 99 -16.07 6.07 0.45
C MET A 99 -16.84 6.04 1.76
N THR A 100 -16.68 4.96 2.52
CA THR A 100 -17.38 4.80 3.81
C THR A 100 -16.53 5.33 4.96
N VAL A 101 -15.30 4.85 5.07
CA VAL A 101 -14.40 5.11 6.18
C VAL A 101 -12.98 5.26 5.67
N PHE A 102 -12.19 6.15 6.26
CA PHE A 102 -10.75 6.20 6.02
C PHE A 102 -9.94 6.22 7.31
N TRP A 103 -8.69 5.75 7.23
CA TRP A 103 -7.70 5.79 8.30
C TRP A 103 -6.28 5.86 7.76
N PHE A 104 -5.33 6.20 8.63
CA PHE A 104 -3.91 6.20 8.32
C PHE A 104 -3.21 5.01 8.98
N GLU A 105 -2.33 4.36 8.23
CA GLU A 105 -1.51 3.24 8.70
C GLU A 105 -0.07 3.46 8.25
N THR A 106 0.90 3.05 9.07
CA THR A 106 2.31 3.01 8.66
C THR A 106 2.72 1.57 8.44
N LYS A 107 3.16 1.22 7.22
CA LYS A 107 3.63 -0.12 6.88
C LYS A 107 4.98 -0.05 6.20
N TRP A 108 5.96 -0.77 6.72
CA TRP A 108 7.34 -0.82 6.19
C TRP A 108 7.98 0.57 6.00
N GLY A 109 7.78 1.47 6.96
CA GLY A 109 8.31 2.85 6.91
C GLY A 109 7.60 3.80 5.94
N THR A 110 6.59 3.31 5.21
CA THR A 110 5.76 4.12 4.31
C THR A 110 4.42 4.45 4.97
N ARG A 111 3.98 5.71 4.87
CA ARG A 111 2.68 6.15 5.35
C ARG A 111 1.60 5.87 4.30
N LEU A 112 0.51 5.26 4.73
CA LEU A 112 -0.59 4.81 3.88
C LEU A 112 -1.89 5.44 4.38
N MET A 113 -2.69 5.92 3.44
CA MET A 113 -4.10 6.22 3.65
C MET A 113 -4.91 5.06 3.10
N ARG A 114 -5.71 4.42 3.95
CA ARG A 114 -6.66 3.40 3.53
C ARG A 114 -8.06 3.97 3.55
N ILE A 115 -8.82 3.64 2.51
CA ILE A 115 -10.21 4.05 2.35
C ILE A 115 -11.03 2.79 2.08
N ASN A 116 -12.08 2.57 2.86
CA ASN A 116 -13.08 1.54 2.60
C ASN A 116 -14.08 2.04 1.58
N LEU A 117 -14.34 1.23 0.56
CA LEU A 117 -15.34 1.50 -0.46
C LEU A 117 -16.55 0.60 -0.28
N ALA A 118 -17.74 1.14 -0.53
CA ALA A 118 -18.97 0.35 -0.62
C ALA A 118 -18.98 -0.56 -1.87
N THR A 119 -18.24 -0.16 -2.90
CA THR A 119 -18.12 -0.85 -4.19
C THR A 119 -16.78 -1.58 -4.32
N ILE A 120 -16.72 -2.62 -5.16
CA ILE A 120 -15.48 -3.35 -5.49
C ILE A 120 -14.43 -2.35 -5.99
N PRO A 121 -13.21 -2.32 -5.43
CA PRO A 121 -12.49 -3.41 -4.72
C PRO A 121 -12.60 -3.44 -3.18
N TRP A 122 -13.59 -2.76 -2.57
CA TRP A 122 -13.83 -2.66 -1.11
C TRP A 122 -12.76 -1.93 -0.28
N HIS A 123 -11.50 -1.96 -0.71
CA HIS A 123 -10.41 -1.24 -0.08
C HIS A 123 -9.56 -0.53 -1.13
N LEU A 124 -9.30 0.75 -0.89
CA LEU A 124 -8.36 1.55 -1.64
C LEU A 124 -7.20 1.92 -0.71
N VAL A 125 -5.97 1.64 -1.15
CA VAL A 125 -4.76 1.96 -0.41
C VAL A 125 -3.98 2.96 -1.23
N VAL A 126 -3.68 4.10 -0.62
CA VAL A 126 -2.96 5.19 -1.26
C VAL A 126 -1.73 5.50 -0.42
N VAL A 127 -0.56 5.47 -1.04
CA VAL A 127 0.67 5.92 -0.41
C VAL A 127 0.62 7.44 -0.30
N ILE A 128 0.99 7.98 0.87
CA ILE A 128 0.97 9.43 1.10
C ILE A 128 2.34 9.90 1.57
N ASP A 129 2.71 11.13 1.19
CA ASP A 129 3.87 11.80 1.78
C ASP A 129 3.49 12.28 3.19
N PRO A 130 4.25 11.94 4.25
CA PRO A 130 3.99 12.39 5.61
C PRO A 130 3.81 13.91 5.75
N LYS A 131 4.46 14.71 4.89
CA LYS A 131 4.37 16.17 4.94
C LYS A 131 3.01 16.72 4.53
N LYS A 132 2.23 15.97 3.75
CA LYS A 132 0.89 16.36 3.26
C LYS A 132 -0.24 15.70 4.05
N GLU A 133 0.08 14.91 5.09
CA GLU A 133 -0.91 14.14 5.84
C GLU A 133 -1.95 15.04 6.53
N GLU A 134 -1.52 16.13 7.17
CA GLU A 134 -2.44 17.02 7.90
C GLU A 134 -3.43 17.73 6.96
N GLU A 135 -2.94 18.21 5.81
CA GLU A 135 -3.77 18.85 4.79
C GLU A 135 -4.76 17.85 4.20
N LEU A 136 -4.28 16.65 3.86
CA LEU A 136 -5.13 15.56 3.33
C LEU A 136 -6.19 15.13 4.35
N LYS A 137 -5.82 15.03 5.63
CA LYS A 137 -6.74 14.69 6.72
C LYS A 137 -7.83 15.74 6.85
N ASN A 138 -7.50 17.02 6.83
CA ASN A 138 -8.49 18.10 6.94
C ASN A 138 -9.46 18.08 5.76
N THR A 139 -8.97 17.94 4.51
CA THR A 139 -9.83 17.87 3.33
C THR A 139 -10.70 16.62 3.31
N MET A 140 -10.20 15.49 3.81
CA MET A 140 -10.94 14.23 3.88
C MET A 140 -12.01 14.22 4.99
N LEU A 141 -11.71 14.81 6.15
CA LEU A 141 -12.64 14.88 7.30
C LEU A 141 -13.92 15.66 6.98
N GLU A 142 -13.86 16.63 6.07
CA GLU A 142 -15.04 17.37 5.61
C GLU A 142 -16.04 16.50 4.84
N ARG A 143 -15.62 15.33 4.34
CA ARG A 143 -16.38 14.56 3.35
C ARG A 143 -16.55 13.08 3.67
N VAL A 144 -15.65 12.48 4.47
CA VAL A 144 -15.63 11.06 4.80
C VAL A 144 -15.38 10.86 6.29
N ILE A 145 -15.90 9.77 6.85
CA ILE A 145 -15.75 9.43 8.27
C ILE A 145 -14.33 8.91 8.53
N TYR A 146 -13.63 9.51 9.50
CA TYR A 146 -12.37 8.98 10.03
C TYR A 146 -12.64 7.96 11.14
N GLN A 147 -12.22 6.72 10.95
CA GLN A 147 -12.35 5.68 11.97
C GLN A 147 -11.18 4.69 11.87
N ASP A 148 -10.49 4.49 12.99
CA ASP A 148 -9.41 3.49 13.07
C ASP A 148 -9.98 2.08 12.85
N PRO A 149 -9.25 1.20 12.15
CA PRO A 149 -9.76 -0.11 11.76
C PRO A 149 -10.05 -0.96 13.01
N PRO A 150 -11.18 -1.68 13.06
CA PRO A 150 -11.44 -2.60 14.15
C PRO A 150 -10.39 -3.70 14.13
N VAL A 151 -9.53 -3.74 15.16
CA VAL A 151 -8.53 -4.80 15.35
C VAL A 151 -9.25 -6.15 15.48
N THR A 152 -9.11 -6.98 14.46
CA THR A 152 -9.72 -8.31 14.44
C THR A 152 -8.88 -9.28 15.29
N TRP A 153 -9.49 -10.36 15.79
CA TRP A 153 -8.77 -11.35 16.60
C TRP A 153 -7.60 -11.99 15.85
N VAL A 154 -7.73 -12.11 14.52
CA VAL A 154 -6.67 -12.56 13.61
C VAL A 154 -5.49 -11.58 13.58
N ASP A 155 -5.75 -10.27 13.60
CA ASP A 155 -4.69 -9.25 13.64
C ASP A 155 -3.88 -9.32 14.94
N ARG A 156 -4.53 -9.65 16.06
CA ARG A 156 -3.84 -9.87 17.34
C ARG A 156 -2.96 -11.11 17.30
N ALA A 157 -3.42 -12.18 16.68
CA ALA A 157 -2.62 -13.40 16.50
C ALA A 157 -1.41 -13.14 15.60
N LEU A 158 -1.59 -12.42 14.48
CA LEU A 158 -0.50 -12.05 13.57
C LEU A 158 0.51 -11.12 14.23
N LYS A 159 0.05 -10.14 15.02
CA LYS A 159 0.94 -9.25 15.78
C LYS A 159 1.76 -10.02 16.81
N TRP A 160 1.14 -10.96 17.51
CA TRP A 160 1.84 -11.84 18.46
C TRP A 160 2.88 -12.74 17.78
N VAL A 161 2.55 -13.31 16.60
CA VAL A 161 3.51 -14.12 15.83
C VAL A 161 4.67 -13.25 15.32
N GLY A 162 4.39 -12.05 14.82
CA GLY A 162 5.40 -11.12 14.33
C GLY A 162 6.32 -10.59 15.42
N GLU A 163 5.82 -10.35 16.63
CA GLU A 163 6.64 -9.95 17.78
C GLU A 163 7.53 -11.09 18.29
N LYS A 164 7.09 -12.36 18.18
CA LYS A 164 7.86 -13.53 18.63
C LYS A 164 8.79 -14.12 17.58
N MET A 165 8.49 -13.95 16.30
CA MET A 165 9.36 -14.29 15.19
C MET A 165 9.79 -12.99 14.50
N PRO A 166 10.92 -12.39 14.91
CA PRO A 166 11.51 -11.27 14.18
C PRO A 166 12.07 -11.80 12.86
N LEU A 167 11.18 -12.02 11.90
CA LEU A 167 11.51 -12.15 10.49
C LEU A 167 11.57 -10.72 9.95
N GLU A 168 12.71 -10.08 10.14
CA GLU A 168 13.04 -8.78 9.53
C GLU A 168 12.84 -8.80 8.01
#